data_AF-A0A8T5BH01-F1
#
_entry.id   AF-A0A8T5BH01-F1
#
_cell.length_a   1.000
_cell.length_b   1.000
_cell.length_c   1.000
_cell.angle_alpha   90.00
_cell.angle_beta   90.00
_cell.angle_gamma   90.00
#
_symmetry.space_group_name_H-M   'P 1'
#
loop_
_entity.id
_entity.type
_entity.pdbx_description
1 polymer ?
#
loop_
_entity_poly.entity_id
_entity_poly.type
_entity_poly.pdbx_seq_one_letter_code
_entity_poly.pdbx_strand_id
1 'polypeptide(L)'
;MEIGISNHPLFNLNPIEFFKLAKKLEVNRVEIKLDDLRFKNFLLNERKLNDFNFKLNFHLPVVDVNLGTPHKDLRGSFEKILFKSMFLVKKVNAEIVVCHAGRLNRVYPKALLPKVKNETIESLKKLFKTSENLGVTFTLENDRKAFSPSLAGDLNSFQEMLNKIECKATLDIGHANTFSNPIEFIKNINHKIINIHIHDNNGDKDEHLPLGKGKINFKEILASLKEVDWSGSLIIEAHNPNDMIESLNNLRNLIKTFQ
;
A
#
# COMPACT_ATOMS: atom_id res chain seq x y z
N MET A 1 -14.88 7.73 6.49
CA MET A 1 -13.52 7.19 6.27
C MET A 1 -13.18 6.27 7.42
N GLU A 2 -12.61 5.10 7.13
CA GLU A 2 -12.06 4.20 8.14
C GLU A 2 -10.61 4.59 8.42
N ILE A 3 -10.17 4.53 9.68
CA ILE A 3 -8.77 4.77 10.05
C ILE A 3 -8.12 3.42 10.38
N GLY A 4 -6.96 3.17 9.82
CA GLY A 4 -6.17 1.97 10.08
C GLY A 4 -4.69 2.25 10.25
N ILE A 5 -3.96 1.21 10.64
CA ILE A 5 -2.51 1.20 10.80
C ILE A 5 -1.90 -0.03 10.13
N SER A 6 -0.66 0.06 9.67
CA SER A 6 0.11 -1.08 9.16
C SER A 6 1.22 -1.52 10.13
N ASN A 7 1.57 -2.81 10.10
CA ASN A 7 2.80 -3.27 10.77
C ASN A 7 4.03 -2.99 9.88
N HIS A 8 5.21 -3.00 10.50
CA HIS A 8 6.46 -2.85 9.78
C HIS A 8 7.53 -3.80 10.34
N PRO A 9 8.44 -4.37 9.53
CA PRO A 9 9.51 -5.25 10.01
C PRO A 9 10.40 -4.63 11.11
N LEU A 10 10.54 -3.31 11.12
CA LEU A 10 11.30 -2.57 12.15
C LEU A 10 10.55 -2.41 13.48
N PHE A 11 9.26 -2.70 13.54
CA PHE A 11 8.54 -2.69 14.81
C PHE A 11 9.08 -3.83 15.65
N ASN A 12 9.58 -3.57 16.86
CA ASN A 12 9.96 -4.64 17.77
C ASN A 12 8.73 -5.22 18.51
N LEU A 13 7.69 -5.58 17.77
CA LEU A 13 6.43 -6.14 18.28
C LEU A 13 6.14 -7.47 17.58
N ASN A 14 5.73 -8.48 18.34
CA ASN A 14 5.14 -9.69 17.76
C ASN A 14 3.69 -9.41 17.30
N PRO A 15 3.10 -10.29 16.46
CA PRO A 15 1.76 -10.05 15.92
C PRO A 15 0.68 -9.83 16.98
N ILE A 16 0.69 -10.58 18.09
CA ILE A 16 -0.30 -10.43 19.17
C ILE A 16 -0.16 -9.07 19.85
N GLU A 17 1.06 -8.62 20.11
CA GLU A 17 1.32 -7.30 20.70
C GLU A 17 0.82 -6.18 19.78
N PHE A 18 1.07 -6.30 18.48
CA PHE A 18 0.60 -5.34 17.50
C PHE A 18 -0.94 -5.31 17.41
N PHE A 19 -1.62 -6.46 17.37
CA PHE A 19 -3.09 -6.49 17.38
C PHE A 19 -3.69 -5.95 18.68
N LYS A 20 -3.05 -6.20 19.84
CA LYS A 20 -3.43 -5.57 21.10
C LYS A 20 -3.25 -4.06 21.07
N LEU A 21 -2.16 -3.57 20.47
CA LEU A 21 -1.93 -2.15 20.26
C LEU A 21 -3.01 -1.55 19.36
N ALA A 22 -3.31 -2.17 18.21
CA ALA A 22 -4.38 -1.75 17.32
C ALA A 22 -5.72 -1.64 18.04
N LYS A 23 -6.04 -2.62 18.89
CA LYS A 23 -7.24 -2.61 19.75
C LYS A 23 -7.25 -1.45 20.73
N LYS A 24 -6.15 -1.24 21.45
CA LYS A 24 -6.00 -0.13 22.39
C LYS A 24 -6.13 1.22 21.68
N LEU A 25 -5.67 1.31 20.44
CA LEU A 25 -5.74 2.52 19.63
C LEU A 25 -7.11 2.73 18.98
N GLU A 26 -8.04 1.77 19.07
CA GLU A 26 -9.40 1.86 18.53
C GLU A 26 -9.42 2.19 17.02
N VAL A 27 -8.55 1.55 16.25
CA VAL A 27 -8.58 1.66 14.78
C VAL A 27 -9.69 0.79 14.20
N ASN A 28 -10.18 1.14 13.01
CA ASN A 28 -11.20 0.36 12.29
C ASN A 28 -10.58 -0.80 11.49
N ARG A 29 -9.33 -0.62 11.05
CA ARG A 29 -8.67 -1.48 10.08
C ARG A 29 -7.20 -1.72 10.44
N VAL A 30 -6.70 -2.90 10.13
CA VAL A 30 -5.29 -3.25 10.26
C VAL A 30 -4.78 -3.75 8.92
N GLU A 31 -3.65 -3.23 8.48
CA GLU A 31 -2.94 -3.74 7.31
C GLU A 31 -1.77 -4.62 7.71
N ILE A 32 -1.76 -5.85 7.20
CA ILE A 32 -0.70 -6.81 7.46
C ILE A 32 0.29 -6.81 6.29
N LYS A 33 1.49 -6.27 6.51
CA LYS A 33 2.64 -6.35 5.60
C LYS A 33 3.39 -7.67 5.79
N LEU A 34 3.41 -8.48 4.74
CA LEU A 34 4.04 -9.81 4.76
C LEU A 34 5.58 -9.80 4.71
N ASP A 35 6.19 -8.65 4.44
CA ASP A 35 7.63 -8.47 4.59
C ASP A 35 8.07 -8.68 6.06
N ASP A 36 7.16 -8.49 7.02
CA ASP A 36 7.38 -8.91 8.40
C ASP A 36 7.13 -10.42 8.54
N LEU A 37 8.23 -11.17 8.51
CA LEU A 37 8.19 -12.63 8.57
C LEU A 37 7.54 -13.17 9.84
N ARG A 38 7.48 -12.39 10.94
CA ARG A 38 6.76 -12.81 12.16
C ARG A 38 5.27 -12.92 11.89
N PHE A 39 4.69 -11.98 11.14
CA PHE A 39 3.29 -12.04 10.74
C PHE A 39 3.06 -13.16 9.74
N LYS A 40 3.92 -13.30 8.73
CA LYS A 40 3.82 -14.42 7.77
C LYS A 40 3.80 -15.78 8.49
N ASN A 41 4.72 -16.00 9.42
CA ASN A 41 4.79 -17.24 10.19
C ASN A 41 3.61 -17.43 11.14
N PHE A 42 3.15 -16.35 11.78
CA PHE A 42 1.97 -16.39 12.65
C PHE A 42 0.72 -16.85 11.88
N LEU A 43 0.53 -16.35 10.66
CA LEU A 43 -0.60 -16.71 9.79
C LEU A 43 -0.50 -18.11 9.20
N LEU A 44 0.71 -18.59 8.91
CA LEU A 44 0.93 -19.96 8.47
C LEU A 44 0.54 -20.98 9.56
N ASN A 45 0.78 -20.64 10.82
CA ASN A 45 0.47 -21.49 11.98
C ASN A 45 -0.99 -21.37 12.47
N GLU A 46 -1.89 -20.87 11.62
CA GLU A 46 -3.37 -20.88 11.79
C GLU A 46 -3.91 -20.30 13.10
N ARG A 47 -3.23 -19.32 13.68
CA ARG A 47 -3.80 -18.61 14.83
C ARG A 47 -4.93 -17.71 14.37
N LYS A 48 -6.15 -18.03 14.79
CA LYS A 48 -7.36 -17.26 14.50
C LYS A 48 -7.22 -15.85 15.09
N LEU A 49 -7.61 -14.84 14.31
CA LEU A 49 -7.67 -13.43 14.73
C LEU A 49 -9.02 -13.06 15.34
N ASN A 50 -9.87 -14.04 15.66
CA ASN A 50 -11.27 -13.86 16.02
C ASN A 50 -11.51 -12.95 17.25
N ASP A 51 -10.49 -12.74 18.09
CA ASP A 51 -10.57 -11.87 19.28
C ASP A 51 -10.44 -10.37 18.96
N PHE A 52 -10.20 -10.04 17.69
CA PHE A 52 -9.99 -8.69 17.19
C PHE A 52 -11.07 -8.31 16.18
N ASN A 53 -11.74 -7.18 16.40
CA ASN A 53 -12.85 -6.69 15.58
C ASN A 53 -12.38 -5.56 14.64
N PHE A 54 -11.35 -5.84 13.82
CA PHE A 54 -10.88 -4.92 12.78
C PHE A 54 -11.10 -5.53 11.41
N LYS A 55 -11.33 -4.69 10.41
CA LYS A 55 -11.20 -5.08 9.01
C LYS A 55 -9.72 -5.28 8.67
N LEU A 56 -9.42 -6.13 7.70
CA LEU A 56 -8.06 -6.49 7.37
C LEU A 56 -7.70 -6.15 5.93
N ASN A 57 -6.56 -5.49 5.78
CA ASN A 57 -5.83 -5.37 4.53
C ASN A 57 -4.62 -6.29 4.56
N PHE A 58 -4.16 -6.66 3.37
CA PHE A 58 -3.00 -7.52 3.20
C PHE A 58 -2.05 -6.92 2.19
N HIS A 59 -0.88 -6.49 2.63
CA HIS A 59 0.14 -5.96 1.73
C HIS A 59 1.09 -7.09 1.33
N LEU A 60 1.11 -7.37 0.02
CA LEU A 60 1.97 -8.41 -0.53
C LEU A 60 3.46 -8.03 -0.36
N PRO A 61 4.37 -9.03 -0.29
CA PRO A 61 5.79 -8.75 -0.14
C PRO A 61 6.33 -7.83 -1.24
N VAL A 62 7.11 -6.83 -0.83
CA VAL A 62 7.80 -5.88 -1.72
C VAL A 62 9.31 -5.91 -1.53
N VAL A 63 9.80 -6.32 -0.35
CA VAL A 63 11.23 -6.47 -0.08
C VAL A 63 11.76 -7.67 -0.86
N ASP A 64 12.79 -7.43 -1.68
CA ASP A 64 13.41 -8.41 -2.58
C ASP A 64 12.47 -9.02 -3.66
N VAL A 65 11.28 -8.44 -3.87
CA VAL A 65 10.33 -8.87 -4.89
C VAL A 65 10.14 -7.77 -5.94
N ASN A 66 10.40 -8.09 -7.22
CA ASN A 66 10.32 -7.09 -8.28
C ASN A 66 9.76 -7.64 -9.61
N LEU A 67 8.47 -7.40 -9.89
CA LEU A 67 7.87 -7.77 -11.17
C LEU A 67 8.41 -6.97 -12.38
N GLY A 68 8.99 -5.79 -12.12
CA GLY A 68 9.63 -4.94 -13.13
C GLY A 68 11.02 -5.38 -13.59
N THR A 69 11.39 -6.63 -13.35
CA THR A 69 12.65 -7.22 -13.88
C THR A 69 12.50 -7.63 -15.36
N PRO A 70 13.48 -7.35 -16.23
CA PRO A 70 13.45 -7.85 -17.62
C PRO A 70 13.67 -9.36 -17.73
N HIS A 71 14.12 -10.02 -16.64
CA HIS A 71 14.40 -11.45 -16.62
C HIS A 71 13.13 -12.26 -16.37
N LYS A 72 12.69 -13.03 -17.37
CA LYS A 72 11.48 -13.85 -17.29
C LYS A 72 11.50 -14.82 -16.12
N ASP A 73 12.63 -15.49 -15.87
CA ASP A 73 12.72 -16.52 -14.82
C ASP A 73 12.66 -15.92 -13.41
N LEU A 74 13.29 -14.75 -13.22
CA LEU A 74 13.17 -14.00 -11.96
C LEU A 74 11.73 -13.53 -11.76
N ARG A 75 11.11 -12.96 -12.79
CA ARG A 75 9.71 -12.52 -12.73
C ARG A 75 8.77 -13.66 -12.39
N GLY A 76 8.93 -14.83 -13.01
CA GLY A 76 8.16 -16.02 -12.70
C GLY A 76 8.38 -16.52 -11.26
N SER A 77 9.57 -16.32 -10.70
CA SER A 77 9.86 -16.63 -9.30
C SER A 77 9.17 -15.66 -8.35
N PHE A 78 9.15 -14.36 -8.67
CA PHE A 78 8.41 -13.33 -7.93
C PHE A 78 6.89 -13.55 -8.01
N GLU A 79 6.36 -13.86 -9.19
CA GLU A 79 4.95 -14.27 -9.36
C GLU A 79 4.59 -15.39 -8.39
N LYS A 80 5.40 -16.46 -8.31
CA LYS A 80 5.17 -17.59 -7.38
C LYS A 80 5.15 -17.16 -5.92
N ILE A 81 6.03 -16.23 -5.51
CA ILE A 81 6.04 -15.69 -4.13
C ILE A 81 4.74 -14.95 -3.85
N LEU A 82 4.31 -14.08 -4.76
CA LEU A 82 3.09 -13.28 -4.62
C LEU A 82 1.84 -14.18 -4.60
N PHE A 83 1.73 -15.15 -5.50
CA PHE A 83 0.61 -16.12 -5.48
C PHE A 83 0.56 -16.91 -4.17
N LYS A 84 1.70 -17.41 -3.69
CA LYS A 84 1.77 -18.11 -2.39
C LYS A 84 1.29 -17.23 -1.24
N SER A 85 1.66 -15.96 -1.25
CA SER A 85 1.23 -14.97 -0.27
C SER A 85 -0.28 -14.70 -0.34
N MET A 86 -0.87 -14.65 -1.54
CA MET A 86 -2.31 -14.45 -1.72
C MET A 86 -3.15 -15.58 -1.08
N PHE A 87 -2.65 -16.82 -1.04
CA PHE A 87 -3.36 -17.91 -0.34
C PHE A 87 -3.47 -17.69 1.18
N LEU A 88 -2.61 -16.88 1.78
CA LEU A 88 -2.71 -16.49 3.19
C LEU A 88 -3.84 -15.47 3.43
N VAL A 89 -4.21 -14.68 2.41
CA VAL A 89 -5.26 -13.65 2.50
C VAL A 89 -6.60 -14.28 2.91
N LYS A 90 -6.93 -15.46 2.37
CA LYS A 90 -8.14 -16.21 2.75
C LYS A 90 -8.15 -16.64 4.21
N LYS A 91 -6.99 -16.98 4.78
CA LYS A 91 -6.91 -17.45 6.18
C LYS A 91 -7.28 -16.34 7.17
N VAL A 92 -7.09 -15.09 6.80
CA VAL A 92 -7.33 -13.93 7.67
C VAL A 92 -8.60 -13.17 7.32
N ASN A 93 -9.37 -13.61 6.32
CA ASN A 93 -10.56 -12.88 5.85
C ASN A 93 -10.26 -11.40 5.52
N ALA A 94 -9.12 -11.14 4.86
CA ALA A 94 -8.77 -9.79 4.43
C ALA A 94 -9.62 -9.37 3.23
N GLU A 95 -10.04 -8.10 3.22
CA GLU A 95 -10.94 -7.53 2.22
C GLU A 95 -10.18 -6.93 1.03
N ILE A 96 -8.97 -6.43 1.30
CA ILE A 96 -8.12 -5.73 0.33
C ILE A 96 -6.74 -6.40 0.30
N VAL A 97 -6.19 -6.57 -0.90
CA VAL A 97 -4.80 -6.97 -1.12
C VAL A 97 -4.06 -5.90 -1.90
N VAL A 98 -2.97 -5.38 -1.32
CA VAL A 98 -2.13 -4.33 -1.89
C VAL A 98 -0.92 -4.95 -2.58
N CYS A 99 -0.64 -4.52 -3.81
CA CYS A 99 0.48 -5.01 -4.62
C CYS A 99 1.23 -3.84 -5.26
N HIS A 100 2.56 -4.00 -5.39
CA HIS A 100 3.43 -3.09 -6.15
C HIS A 100 3.68 -3.62 -7.57
N ALA A 101 3.82 -2.70 -8.54
CA ALA A 101 4.24 -3.06 -9.90
C ALA A 101 5.74 -3.40 -9.99
N GLY A 102 6.56 -2.83 -9.09
CA GLY A 102 8.00 -2.92 -9.15
C GLY A 102 8.65 -1.89 -10.07
N ARG A 103 9.93 -2.10 -10.35
CA ARG A 103 10.84 -1.11 -10.96
C ARG A 103 11.76 -1.74 -11.99
N LEU A 104 12.09 -0.98 -13.04
CA LEU A 104 13.23 -1.31 -13.87
C LEU A 104 14.51 -0.90 -13.14
N ASN A 105 15.49 -1.80 -13.02
CA ASN A 105 16.78 -1.45 -12.43
C ASN A 105 17.46 -0.35 -13.26
N ARG A 106 17.98 0.69 -12.58
CA ARG A 106 18.60 1.88 -13.19
C ARG A 106 19.73 1.60 -14.20
N VAL A 107 20.38 0.44 -14.12
CA VAL A 107 21.47 0.05 -15.04
C VAL A 107 20.93 -0.27 -16.44
N TYR A 108 19.68 -0.73 -16.54
CA TYR A 108 19.07 -1.01 -17.84
C TYR A 108 18.70 0.28 -18.59
N PRO A 109 18.79 0.28 -19.94
CA PRO A 109 18.37 1.42 -20.72
C PRO A 109 16.86 1.64 -20.60
N LYS A 110 16.45 2.91 -20.47
CA LYS A 110 15.03 3.30 -20.38
C LYS A 110 14.18 2.81 -21.56
N ALA A 111 14.80 2.55 -22.72
CA ALA A 111 14.13 1.96 -23.88
C ALA A 111 13.49 0.58 -23.60
N LEU A 112 13.91 -0.12 -22.54
CA LEU A 112 13.28 -1.37 -22.11
C LEU A 112 11.98 -1.17 -21.32
N LEU A 113 11.69 0.04 -20.83
CA LEU A 113 10.53 0.32 -19.97
C LEU A 113 9.21 -0.13 -20.61
N PRO A 114 8.89 0.18 -21.89
CA PRO A 114 7.62 -0.24 -22.48
C PRO A 114 7.45 -1.76 -22.50
N LYS A 115 8.50 -2.50 -22.86
CA LYS A 115 8.49 -3.96 -22.86
C LYS A 115 8.27 -4.52 -21.45
N VAL A 116 9.09 -4.08 -20.50
CA VAL A 116 9.04 -4.56 -19.11
C VAL A 116 7.70 -4.21 -18.46
N LYS A 117 7.15 -3.02 -18.75
CA LYS A 117 5.83 -2.59 -18.29
C LYS A 117 4.73 -3.50 -18.82
N ASN A 118 4.70 -3.80 -20.12
CA ASN A 118 3.72 -4.72 -20.71
C ASN A 118 3.80 -6.12 -20.08
N GLU A 119 5.00 -6.66 -19.94
CA GLU A 119 5.18 -7.97 -19.32
C GLU A 119 4.78 -7.96 -17.82
N THR A 120 4.96 -6.83 -17.12
CA THR A 120 4.53 -6.65 -15.72
C THR A 120 3.01 -6.55 -15.60
N ILE A 121 2.35 -5.87 -16.53
CA ILE A 121 0.88 -5.80 -16.63
C ILE A 121 0.31 -7.22 -16.73
N GLU A 122 0.91 -8.09 -17.54
CA GLU A 122 0.45 -9.48 -17.68
C GLU A 122 0.63 -10.28 -16.38
N SER A 123 1.73 -10.07 -15.63
CA SER A 123 1.88 -10.64 -14.28
C SER A 123 0.81 -10.15 -13.30
N LEU A 124 0.55 -8.85 -13.28
CA LEU A 124 -0.44 -8.22 -12.39
C LEU A 124 -1.87 -8.64 -12.72
N LYS A 125 -2.22 -8.82 -14.01
CA LYS A 125 -3.51 -9.38 -14.42
C LYS A 125 -3.76 -10.79 -13.89
N LYS A 126 -2.74 -11.64 -13.84
CA LYS A 126 -2.88 -12.98 -13.24
C LYS A 126 -3.12 -12.90 -11.74
N LEU A 127 -2.42 -11.98 -11.04
CA LEU A 127 -2.63 -11.71 -9.62
C LEU A 127 -4.04 -11.17 -9.36
N PHE A 128 -4.47 -10.18 -10.13
CA PHE A 128 -5.84 -9.66 -10.10
C PHE A 128 -6.87 -10.78 -10.30
N LYS A 129 -6.73 -11.62 -11.33
CA LYS A 129 -7.64 -12.75 -11.54
C LYS A 129 -7.66 -13.73 -10.36
N THR A 130 -6.51 -13.93 -9.74
CA THR A 130 -6.42 -14.76 -8.53
C THR A 130 -7.15 -14.11 -7.37
N SER A 131 -7.10 -12.79 -7.20
CA SER A 131 -7.80 -12.10 -6.14
C SER A 131 -9.32 -12.24 -6.28
N GLU A 132 -9.85 -12.16 -7.50
CA GLU A 132 -11.26 -12.39 -7.80
C GLU A 132 -11.70 -13.79 -7.34
N ASN A 133 -10.93 -14.82 -7.69
CA ASN A 133 -11.18 -16.20 -7.26
C ASN A 133 -11.07 -16.37 -5.74
N LEU A 134 -10.35 -15.48 -5.08
CA LEU A 134 -10.22 -15.47 -3.63
C LEU A 134 -11.33 -14.67 -2.92
N GLY A 135 -12.11 -13.88 -3.67
CA GLY A 135 -13.14 -12.99 -3.11
C GLY A 135 -12.55 -11.75 -2.44
N VAL A 136 -11.37 -11.30 -2.86
CA VAL A 136 -10.65 -10.17 -2.23
C VAL A 136 -10.36 -9.08 -3.27
N THR A 137 -10.45 -7.83 -2.84
CA THR A 137 -10.27 -6.69 -3.73
C THR A 137 -8.78 -6.42 -3.93
N PHE A 138 -8.30 -6.54 -5.17
CA PHE A 138 -6.91 -6.25 -5.51
C PHE A 138 -6.73 -4.77 -5.82
N THR A 139 -5.70 -4.20 -5.21
CA THR A 139 -5.27 -2.83 -5.44
C THR A 139 -3.82 -2.78 -5.90
N LEU A 140 -3.56 -1.93 -6.88
CA LEU A 140 -2.21 -1.52 -7.23
C LEU A 140 -1.85 -0.26 -6.44
N GLU A 141 -0.65 -0.24 -5.86
CA GLU A 141 -0.09 0.92 -5.18
C GLU A 141 0.84 1.73 -6.08
N ASN A 142 0.79 3.07 -5.99
CA ASN A 142 1.80 3.92 -6.61
C ASN A 142 3.10 3.89 -5.79
N ASP A 143 4.23 3.78 -6.46
CA ASP A 143 5.55 3.69 -5.81
C ASP A 143 6.22 5.07 -5.71
N ARG A 144 7.18 5.23 -4.80
CA ARG A 144 7.96 6.47 -4.61
C ARG A 144 8.97 6.75 -5.73
N LYS A 145 9.48 7.98 -5.78
CA LYS A 145 10.63 8.34 -6.60
C LYS A 145 11.90 7.70 -6.03
N ALA A 146 12.69 7.10 -6.91
CA ALA A 146 14.02 6.60 -6.58
C ALA A 146 14.90 6.57 -7.83
N PHE A 147 16.16 6.15 -7.68
CA PHE A 147 17.09 6.03 -8.81
C PHE A 147 16.64 5.02 -9.87
N SER A 148 16.05 3.91 -9.45
CA SER A 148 15.46 2.92 -10.36
C SER A 148 14.06 3.37 -10.78
N PRO A 149 13.78 3.53 -12.10
CA PRO A 149 12.47 3.95 -12.58
C PRO A 149 11.34 3.05 -12.09
N SER A 150 10.33 3.65 -11.45
CA SER A 150 9.07 2.99 -11.13
C SER A 150 8.24 2.73 -12.39
N LEU A 151 7.51 1.62 -12.41
CA LEU A 151 6.54 1.32 -13.46
C LEU A 151 5.15 1.95 -13.22
N ALA A 152 4.89 2.37 -11.98
CA ALA A 152 3.63 2.91 -11.51
C ALA A 152 3.91 3.97 -10.42
N GLY A 153 4.70 4.99 -10.72
CA GLY A 153 5.16 5.97 -9.73
C GLY A 153 4.48 7.32 -9.90
N ASP A 154 4.77 7.98 -11.01
CA ASP A 154 4.09 9.21 -11.41
C ASP A 154 2.63 8.94 -11.84
N LEU A 155 1.83 10.00 -11.86
CA LEU A 155 0.39 9.93 -12.13
C LEU A 155 0.07 9.24 -13.46
N ASN A 156 0.79 9.59 -14.53
CA ASN A 156 0.52 9.06 -15.87
C ASN A 156 0.84 7.57 -15.92
N SER A 157 2.01 7.16 -15.41
CA SER A 157 2.39 5.75 -15.41
C SER A 157 1.45 4.91 -14.54
N PHE A 158 1.02 5.42 -13.39
CA PHE A 158 0.07 4.75 -12.50
C PHE A 158 -1.32 4.62 -13.13
N GLN A 159 -1.86 5.69 -13.71
CA GLN A 159 -3.13 5.66 -14.44
C GLN A 159 -3.14 4.63 -15.56
N GLU A 160 -2.07 4.59 -16.37
CA GLU A 160 -1.94 3.63 -17.45
C GLU A 160 -2.01 2.19 -16.91
N MET A 161 -1.30 1.89 -15.83
CA MET A 161 -1.29 0.57 -15.19
C MET A 161 -2.68 0.19 -14.68
N LEU A 162 -3.34 1.10 -13.94
CA LEU A 162 -4.70 0.89 -13.43
C LEU A 162 -5.71 0.66 -14.56
N ASN A 163 -5.55 1.32 -15.70
CA ASN A 163 -6.43 1.14 -16.87
C ASN A 163 -6.17 -0.18 -17.59
N LYS A 164 -4.91 -0.58 -17.74
CA LYS A 164 -4.55 -1.81 -18.44
C LYS A 164 -4.85 -3.08 -17.64
N ILE A 165 -4.82 -3.00 -16.31
CA ILE A 165 -5.13 -4.12 -15.40
C ILE A 165 -6.63 -4.14 -15.03
N GLU A 166 -7.31 -2.99 -15.11
CA GLU A 166 -8.71 -2.80 -14.71
C GLU A 166 -8.96 -3.07 -13.21
N CYS A 167 -7.97 -2.76 -12.37
CA CYS A 167 -8.03 -2.94 -10.92
C CYS A 167 -8.32 -1.63 -10.15
N LYS A 168 -8.53 -1.78 -8.83
CA LYS A 168 -8.64 -0.65 -7.90
C LYS A 168 -7.25 -0.14 -7.49
N ALA A 169 -7.22 1.00 -6.81
CA ALA A 169 -6.00 1.67 -6.41
C ALA A 169 -5.87 1.73 -4.88
N THR A 170 -4.64 1.49 -4.41
CA THR A 170 -4.15 2.00 -3.13
C THR A 170 -3.35 3.25 -3.48
N LEU A 171 -3.80 4.43 -3.08
CA LEU A 171 -3.03 5.66 -3.29
C LEU A 171 -2.15 5.90 -2.06
N ASP A 172 -0.85 5.81 -2.22
CA ASP A 172 0.10 6.29 -1.22
C ASP A 172 0.38 7.78 -1.45
N ILE A 173 -0.06 8.60 -0.50
CA ILE A 173 0.07 10.07 -0.52
C ILE A 173 1.54 10.48 -0.36
N GLY A 174 2.29 9.77 0.47
CA GLY A 174 3.69 10.05 0.70
C GLY A 174 4.52 9.74 -0.55
N HIS A 175 4.31 8.58 -1.18
CA HIS A 175 4.91 8.25 -2.47
C HIS A 175 4.55 9.28 -3.55
N ALA A 176 3.28 9.66 -3.67
CA ALA A 176 2.84 10.65 -4.64
C ALA A 176 3.59 11.98 -4.46
N ASN A 177 3.78 12.43 -3.22
CA ASN A 177 4.50 13.67 -2.88
C ASN A 177 5.97 13.66 -3.32
N THR A 178 6.56 12.48 -3.53
CA THR A 178 7.93 12.37 -4.07
C THR A 178 8.03 12.61 -5.58
N PHE A 179 6.87 12.59 -6.29
CA PHE A 179 6.78 12.81 -7.73
C PHE A 179 6.12 14.14 -8.09
N SER A 180 4.93 14.41 -7.54
CA SER A 180 4.15 15.62 -7.79
C SER A 180 3.16 15.87 -6.66
N ASN A 181 2.20 16.79 -6.86
CA ASN A 181 1.18 17.06 -5.84
C ASN A 181 0.21 15.87 -5.70
N PRO A 182 0.08 15.26 -4.50
CA PRO A 182 -0.84 14.13 -4.29
C PRO A 182 -2.32 14.44 -4.60
N ILE A 183 -2.72 15.72 -4.53
CA ILE A 183 -4.08 16.15 -4.90
C ILE A 183 -4.39 15.85 -6.37
N GLU A 184 -3.40 15.93 -7.25
CA GLU A 184 -3.58 15.58 -8.67
C GLU A 184 -3.97 14.12 -8.83
N PHE A 185 -3.36 13.21 -8.05
CA PHE A 185 -3.74 11.80 -8.05
C PHE A 185 -5.20 11.64 -7.59
N ILE A 186 -5.58 12.26 -6.47
CA ILE A 186 -6.96 12.20 -5.95
C ILE A 186 -7.95 12.64 -7.04
N LYS A 187 -7.74 13.81 -7.65
CA LYS A 187 -8.65 14.36 -8.66
C LYS A 187 -8.76 13.49 -9.91
N ASN A 188 -7.66 12.86 -10.34
CA ASN A 188 -7.60 12.13 -11.59
C ASN A 188 -7.96 10.64 -11.48
N ILE A 189 -7.85 10.02 -10.30
CA ILE A 189 -8.13 8.59 -10.11
C ILE A 189 -9.12 8.27 -8.97
N ASN A 190 -9.81 9.25 -8.39
CA ASN A 190 -10.77 9.06 -7.28
C ASN A 190 -11.67 7.82 -7.41
N HIS A 191 -12.28 7.61 -8.58
CA HIS A 191 -13.18 6.49 -8.87
C HIS A 191 -12.55 5.08 -8.74
N LYS A 192 -11.21 5.01 -8.71
CA LYS A 192 -10.45 3.76 -8.50
C LYS A 192 -9.88 3.63 -7.09
N ILE A 193 -9.72 4.72 -6.34
CA ILE A 193 -9.11 4.70 -5.01
C ILE A 193 -10.08 4.08 -4.01
N ILE A 194 -9.67 3.00 -3.34
CA ILE A 194 -10.44 2.39 -2.24
C ILE A 194 -9.65 2.34 -0.91
N ASN A 195 -8.32 2.44 -1.00
CA ASN A 195 -7.41 2.46 0.13
C ASN A 195 -6.40 3.60 -0.08
N ILE A 196 -5.99 4.24 1.00
CA ILE A 196 -4.98 5.29 0.95
C ILE A 196 -3.95 5.01 2.04
N HIS A 197 -2.68 4.99 1.68
CA HIS A 197 -1.58 5.00 2.63
C HIS A 197 -1.19 6.45 2.93
N ILE A 198 -0.96 6.73 4.21
CA ILE A 198 -0.56 8.05 4.69
C ILE A 198 0.65 7.96 5.60
N HIS A 199 1.63 8.76 5.25
CA HIS A 199 2.79 9.12 6.03
C HIS A 199 3.32 10.44 5.46
N ASP A 200 4.16 11.16 6.20
CA ASP A 200 4.66 12.47 5.77
C ASP A 200 6.08 12.37 5.19
N ASN A 201 6.46 13.36 4.38
CA ASN A 201 7.82 13.56 3.90
C ASN A 201 8.03 14.98 3.34
N ASN A 202 9.27 15.32 3.01
CA ASN A 202 9.65 16.63 2.48
C ASN A 202 9.59 16.76 0.94
N GLY A 203 9.12 15.74 0.22
CA GLY A 203 8.91 15.76 -1.24
C GLY A 203 10.03 15.17 -2.09
N ASP A 204 11.21 14.87 -1.53
CA ASP A 204 12.33 14.30 -2.28
C ASP A 204 12.53 12.80 -2.06
N LYS A 205 12.20 12.34 -0.86
CA LYS A 205 12.43 10.98 -0.38
C LYS A 205 11.21 10.49 0.37
N ASP A 206 11.12 9.18 0.43
CA ASP A 206 10.13 8.49 1.21
C ASP A 206 10.62 8.30 2.65
N GLU A 207 10.31 9.29 3.50
CA GLU A 207 10.86 9.40 4.85
C GLU A 207 9.99 8.73 5.92
N HIS A 208 8.72 8.43 5.60
CA HIS A 208 7.71 7.95 6.56
C HIS A 208 7.66 8.73 7.88
N LEU A 209 7.75 10.06 7.80
CA LEU A 209 7.67 10.93 8.96
C LEU A 209 6.24 10.92 9.56
N PRO A 210 6.09 11.22 10.86
CA PRO A 210 4.77 11.42 11.44
C PRO A 210 3.99 12.53 10.72
N LEU A 211 2.67 12.36 10.61
CA LEU A 211 1.81 13.34 9.94
C LEU A 211 1.97 14.74 10.55
N GLY A 212 2.32 15.73 9.74
CA GLY A 212 2.60 17.11 10.18
C GLY A 212 4.07 17.39 10.49
N LYS A 213 4.98 16.44 10.25
CA LYS A 213 6.44 16.64 10.38
C LYS A 213 7.14 16.87 9.05
N GLY A 214 6.46 16.63 7.94
CA GLY A 214 6.96 16.92 6.60
C GLY A 214 6.25 18.12 5.99
N LYS A 215 6.10 18.09 4.66
CA LYS A 215 5.54 19.20 3.87
C LYS A 215 4.18 18.88 3.25
N ILE A 216 3.63 17.69 3.49
CA ILE A 216 2.33 17.33 2.93
C ILE A 216 1.22 18.10 3.68
N ASN A 217 0.44 18.87 2.94
CA ASN A 217 -0.71 19.58 3.50
C ASN A 217 -1.90 18.63 3.67
N PHE A 218 -1.92 17.85 4.75
CA PHE A 218 -3.00 16.89 5.01
C PHE A 218 -4.39 17.53 5.17
N LYS A 219 -4.48 18.83 5.48
CA LYS A 219 -5.77 19.53 5.47
C LYS A 219 -6.34 19.60 4.04
N GLU A 220 -5.51 19.98 3.07
CA GLU A 220 -5.91 20.00 1.66
C GLU A 220 -6.17 18.60 1.10
N ILE A 221 -5.41 17.58 1.55
CA ILE A 221 -5.69 16.18 1.19
C ILE A 221 -7.07 15.76 1.67
N LEU A 222 -7.40 15.96 2.95
CA LEU A 222 -8.70 15.60 3.50
C LEU A 222 -9.84 16.40 2.84
N ALA A 223 -9.64 17.69 2.55
CA ALA A 223 -10.60 18.50 1.81
C ALA A 223 -10.84 17.95 0.40
N SER A 224 -9.77 17.60 -0.33
CA SER A 224 -9.86 17.03 -1.68
C SER A 224 -10.56 15.67 -1.70
N LEU A 225 -10.36 14.83 -0.67
CA LEU A 225 -11.09 13.56 -0.53
C LEU A 225 -12.58 13.79 -0.26
N LYS A 226 -12.93 14.82 0.53
CA LYS A 226 -14.32 15.22 0.77
C LYS A 226 -14.99 15.75 -0.50
N GLU A 227 -14.29 16.54 -1.31
CA GLU A 227 -14.80 17.10 -2.57
C GLU A 227 -15.19 16.05 -3.60
N VAL A 228 -14.54 14.88 -3.58
CA VAL A 228 -14.84 13.76 -4.49
C VAL A 228 -15.71 12.67 -3.83
N ASP A 229 -16.35 12.99 -2.70
CA ASP A 229 -17.19 12.09 -1.90
C ASP A 229 -16.49 10.75 -1.58
N TRP A 230 -15.18 10.79 -1.36
CA TRP A 230 -14.40 9.57 -1.18
C TRP A 230 -14.73 8.90 0.16
N SER A 231 -14.99 7.60 0.10
CA SER A 231 -15.19 6.75 1.26
C SER A 231 -14.35 5.48 1.13
N GLY A 232 -13.31 5.39 1.96
CA GLY A 232 -12.45 4.21 2.08
C GLY A 232 -11.62 4.28 3.35
N SER A 233 -10.49 3.58 3.34
CA SER A 233 -9.57 3.49 4.48
C SER A 233 -8.33 4.34 4.32
N LEU A 234 -8.01 5.10 5.36
CA LEU A 234 -6.74 5.80 5.56
C LEU A 234 -5.85 4.90 6.45
N ILE A 235 -4.78 4.35 5.89
CA ILE A 235 -3.83 3.46 6.58
C ILE A 235 -2.56 4.25 6.91
N ILE A 236 -2.26 4.38 8.19
CA ILE A 236 -1.04 5.02 8.66
C ILE A 236 0.12 4.04 8.52
N GLU A 237 1.19 4.50 7.87
CA GLU A 237 2.44 3.78 7.75
C GLU A 237 3.56 4.51 8.50
N ALA A 238 4.35 3.75 9.28
CA ALA A 238 5.47 4.30 10.02
C ALA A 238 6.56 3.24 10.21
N HIS A 239 7.77 3.69 10.56
CA HIS A 239 8.90 2.79 10.82
C HIS A 239 9.05 2.39 12.30
N ASN A 240 8.36 3.06 13.22
CA ASN A 240 8.27 2.63 14.62
C ASN A 240 6.89 2.92 15.24
N PRO A 241 6.55 2.28 16.39
CA PRO A 241 5.25 2.46 17.03
C PRO A 241 4.95 3.86 17.55
N ASN A 242 5.96 4.63 17.98
CA ASN A 242 5.73 5.97 18.52
C ASN A 242 5.27 6.93 17.41
N ASP A 243 5.93 6.87 16.26
CA ASP A 243 5.60 7.70 15.09
C ASP A 243 4.21 7.35 14.52
N MET A 244 3.84 6.08 14.55
CA MET A 244 2.49 5.61 14.20
C MET A 244 1.43 6.20 15.15
N ILE A 245 1.68 6.19 16.46
CA ILE A 245 0.76 6.74 17.46
C ILE A 245 0.65 8.26 17.32
N GLU A 246 1.78 8.95 17.12
CA GLU A 246 1.78 10.40 16.88
C GLU A 246 0.98 10.75 15.62
N SER A 247 1.21 10.04 14.52
CA SER A 247 0.45 10.20 13.28
C SER A 247 -1.05 9.98 13.48
N LEU A 248 -1.44 8.95 14.21
CA LEU A 248 -2.84 8.65 14.49
C LEU A 248 -3.52 9.78 15.27
N ASN A 249 -2.83 10.32 16.28
CA ASN A 249 -3.34 11.44 17.06
C ASN A 249 -3.47 12.70 16.20
N ASN A 250 -2.49 12.98 15.35
CA ASN A 250 -2.51 14.13 14.44
C ASN A 250 -3.64 14.00 13.41
N LEU A 251 -3.83 12.83 12.82
CA LEU A 251 -4.94 12.57 11.90
C LEU A 251 -6.30 12.76 12.57
N ARG A 252 -6.49 12.21 13.77
CA ARG A 252 -7.74 12.36 14.54
C ARG A 252 -8.04 13.82 14.85
N ASN A 253 -7.02 14.58 15.23
CA ASN A 253 -7.18 16.02 15.48
C ASN A 253 -7.54 16.77 14.19
N LEU A 254 -6.91 16.44 13.06
CA LEU A 254 -7.28 17.02 11.77
C LEU A 254 -8.74 16.71 11.41
N ILE A 255 -9.17 15.44 11.48
CA ILE A 255 -10.54 15.05 11.13
C ILE A 255 -11.59 15.75 12.01
N LYS A 256 -11.32 15.93 13.31
CA LYS A 256 -12.21 16.69 14.22
C LYS A 256 -12.41 18.14 13.79
N THR A 257 -11.45 18.75 13.09
CA THR A 257 -11.59 20.12 12.57
C THR A 257 -12.40 20.20 11.27
N PHE A 258 -12.72 19.06 10.64
CA PHE A 258 -13.52 18.97 9.40
C PHE A 258 -14.97 18.52 9.61
N GLN A 259 -15.31 18.09 10.84
CA GLN A 259 -16.66 17.74 11.28
C GLN A 259 -17.35 18.98 11.86
#